data_AF-A0A6J7ZX07-F1
#
_entry.id   AF-A0A6J7ZX07-F1
#
_cell.length_a   1.000
_cell.length_b   1.000
_cell.length_c   1.000
_cell.angle_alpha   90.00
_cell.angle_beta   90.00
_cell.angle_gamma   90.00
#
_symmetry.space_group_name_H-M   'P 1'
#
loop_
_entity.id
_entity.type
_entity.pdbx_description
1 polymer ?
#
loop_
_entity_poly.entity_id
_entity_poly.type
_entity_poly.pdbx_seq_one_letter_code
_entity_poly.pdbx_strand_id
1 'polypeptide(L)'
;MKNVFYTKTSTCFTHSSFHCCRPLLPLISTLKMVRMNVLADALRSIAAAERRGKRQVLIRPSSKVIIKFLTVMMKHGYIGEFEIVDDHRNGKIVVNLTGRLNKCGVISPRFDIAMRDMEKWTTNLLPSRQFGFLVLTTSGGIMDHEEARRKHLGGKILGFFF
;
A
#
# COMPACT_ATOMS: atom_id res chain seq x y z
N MET A 1 -36.44 60.28 20.00
CA MET A 1 -37.90 60.10 19.95
C MET A 1 -38.22 58.64 20.20
N LYS A 2 -39.01 58.38 21.26
CA LYS A 2 -39.73 57.14 21.66
C LYS A 2 -38.84 55.91 21.98
N ASN A 3 -38.55 55.59 23.25
CA ASN A 3 -39.40 54.93 24.27
C ASN A 3 -40.19 53.72 23.75
N VAL A 4 -40.40 52.58 24.42
CA VAL A 4 -40.03 51.87 25.67
C VAL A 4 -40.82 50.53 25.54
N PHE A 5 -40.34 49.40 26.06
CA PHE A 5 -41.08 48.43 26.92
C PHE A 5 -40.60 46.98 26.85
N TYR A 6 -40.28 46.48 28.05
CA TYR A 6 -40.02 45.11 28.48
C TYR A 6 -41.30 44.25 28.50
N THR A 7 -41.17 42.93 28.27
CA THR A 7 -41.85 41.89 29.09
C THR A 7 -41.03 40.58 29.14
N LYS A 8 -40.99 39.99 30.34
CA LYS A 8 -40.35 38.71 30.73
C LYS A 8 -41.19 37.50 30.29
N THR A 9 -40.53 36.36 30.04
CA THR A 9 -40.90 34.98 30.48
C THR A 9 -39.82 33.99 30.00
N SER A 10 -38.87 33.57 30.84
CA SER A 10 -38.87 32.29 31.56
C SER A 10 -39.16 31.05 30.69
N THR A 11 -38.11 30.34 30.27
CA THR A 11 -38.02 28.87 30.41
C THR A 11 -36.56 28.45 30.25
N CYS A 12 -36.04 27.84 31.31
CA CYS A 12 -34.77 27.13 31.33
C CYS A 12 -34.92 25.87 30.47
N PHE A 13 -34.06 25.68 29.47
CA PHE A 13 -33.65 24.34 29.07
C PHE A 13 -32.13 24.31 28.99
N THR A 14 -31.60 23.48 29.88
CA THR A 14 -30.21 23.09 30.01
C THR A 14 -29.64 22.64 28.67
N HIS A 15 -28.68 23.37 28.12
CA HIS A 15 -27.72 22.78 27.19
C HIS A 15 -26.31 23.10 27.69
N SER A 16 -25.67 22.02 28.11
CA SER A 16 -24.29 21.97 28.58
C SER A 16 -23.37 22.66 27.58
N SER A 17 -22.81 23.79 28.00
CA SER A 17 -21.70 24.47 27.35
C SER A 17 -20.44 23.63 27.51
N PHE A 18 -20.35 22.53 26.76
CA PHE A 18 -19.06 21.89 26.54
C PHE A 18 -18.23 22.82 25.66
N HIS A 19 -17.38 23.58 26.35
CA HIS A 19 -16.15 24.12 25.81
C HIS A 19 -15.42 23.02 25.03
N CYS A 20 -15.63 22.95 23.72
CA CYS A 20 -14.75 22.21 22.83
C CYS A 20 -13.53 23.09 22.57
N CYS A 21 -12.72 23.24 23.61
CA CYS A 21 -11.34 23.70 23.49
C CYS A 21 -10.62 22.59 22.74
N ARG A 22 -10.57 22.69 21.41
CA ARG A 22 -9.86 21.75 20.54
C ARG A 22 -8.38 21.81 20.97
N PRO A 23 -7.80 20.76 21.57
CA PRO A 23 -6.39 20.81 21.88
C PRO A 23 -5.62 20.90 20.56
N LEU A 24 -4.83 21.96 20.44
CA LEU A 24 -3.72 22.08 19.52
C LEU A 24 -2.85 20.84 19.71
N LEU A 25 -3.03 19.84 18.84
CA LEU A 25 -2.10 18.73 18.76
C LEU A 25 -0.73 19.32 18.40
N PRO A 26 0.32 19.05 19.20
CA PRO A 26 1.63 19.58 18.93
C PRO A 26 2.10 19.05 17.58
N LEU A 27 2.76 19.91 16.81
CA LEU A 27 3.61 19.54 15.69
C LEU A 27 4.53 18.39 16.12
N ILE A 28 4.09 17.15 15.89
CA ILE A 28 4.94 15.98 16.07
C ILE A 28 6.02 16.13 15.01
N SER A 29 7.17 16.63 15.46
CA SER A 29 8.43 16.62 14.75
C SER A 29 8.51 15.37 13.86
N THR A 30 8.71 15.59 12.57
CA THR A 30 8.94 14.51 11.60
C THR A 30 10.25 13.84 11.95
N LEU A 31 10.22 12.92 12.93
CA LEU A 31 11.31 12.00 13.21
C LEU A 31 11.55 11.24 11.91
N LYS A 32 12.64 11.57 11.24
CA LYS A 32 13.05 11.01 9.95
C LYS A 32 13.51 9.57 10.19
N MET A 33 12.55 8.66 10.36
CA MET A 33 12.78 7.23 10.46
C MET A 33 13.51 6.73 9.21
N VAL A 34 14.56 5.93 9.40
CA VAL A 34 15.37 5.39 8.30
C VAL A 34 14.55 4.40 7.49
N ARG A 35 14.58 4.54 6.16
CA ARG A 35 13.87 3.63 5.23
C ARG A 35 14.60 2.28 5.16
N MET A 36 14.07 1.28 5.86
CA MET A 36 14.68 -0.05 5.93
C MET A 36 14.31 -0.95 4.75
N ASN A 37 13.10 -0.84 4.21
CA ASN A 37 12.63 -1.68 3.11
C ASN A 37 11.86 -0.87 2.07
N VAL A 38 12.56 -0.45 1.03
CA VAL A 38 12.01 0.36 -0.08
C VAL A 38 10.83 -0.31 -0.80
N LEU A 39 10.80 -1.64 -0.86
CA LEU A 39 9.70 -2.37 -1.49
C LEU A 39 8.43 -2.29 -0.64
N ALA A 40 8.56 -2.37 0.69
CA ALA A 40 7.43 -2.27 1.61
C ALA A 40 6.80 -0.88 1.57
N ASP A 41 7.63 0.17 1.51
CA ASP A 41 7.16 1.56 1.39
C ASP A 41 6.44 1.80 0.05
N ALA A 42 6.98 1.25 -1.03
CA ALA A 42 6.37 1.33 -2.36
C ALA A 42 5.00 0.64 -2.41
N LEU A 43 4.92 -0.64 -2.01
CA LEU A 43 3.65 -1.38 -2.04
C LEU A 43 2.62 -0.80 -1.07
N ARG A 44 3.04 -0.28 0.10
CA ARG A 44 2.14 0.41 1.01
C ARG A 44 1.56 1.68 0.38
N SER A 45 2.38 2.44 -0.35
CA SER A 45 1.94 3.65 -1.04
C SER A 45 0.93 3.34 -2.16
N ILE A 46 1.15 2.26 -2.91
CA ILE A 46 0.22 1.76 -3.93
C ILE A 46 -1.11 1.35 -3.29
N ALA A 47 -1.09 0.46 -2.29
CA ALA A 47 -2.31 0.00 -1.63
C ALA A 47 -3.10 1.15 -0.98
N ALA A 48 -2.42 2.14 -0.41
CA ALA A 48 -3.06 3.29 0.18
C ALA A 48 -3.62 4.28 -0.87
N ALA A 49 -3.09 4.29 -2.09
CA ALA A 49 -3.60 5.10 -3.18
C ALA A 49 -4.79 4.45 -3.87
N GLU A 50 -4.76 3.13 -4.07
CA GLU A 50 -5.87 2.32 -4.57
C GLU A 50 -7.09 2.43 -3.65
N ARG A 51 -6.91 2.25 -2.34
CA ARG A 51 -8.01 2.47 -1.36
C ARG A 51 -8.59 3.88 -1.37
N ARG A 52 -7.82 4.86 -1.84
CA ARG A 52 -8.25 6.26 -1.99
C ARG A 52 -8.82 6.56 -3.38
N GLY A 53 -8.85 5.59 -4.30
CA GLY A 53 -9.33 5.76 -5.67
C GLY A 53 -8.47 6.71 -6.52
N LYS A 54 -7.18 6.83 -6.23
CA LYS A 54 -6.28 7.65 -7.06
C LYS A 54 -5.96 6.93 -8.36
N ARG A 55 -5.92 7.67 -9.47
CA ARG A 55 -5.58 7.13 -10.80
C ARG A 55 -4.08 6.84 -10.99
N GLN A 56 -3.22 7.54 -10.25
CA GLN A 56 -1.77 7.43 -10.39
C GLN A 56 -1.05 7.52 -9.05
N VAL A 57 0.10 6.85 -8.95
CA VAL A 57 0.97 6.84 -7.78
C VAL A 57 2.39 7.17 -8.18
N LEU A 58 3.01 8.04 -7.39
CA LEU A 58 4.41 8.39 -7.52
C LEU A 58 5.22 7.70 -6.42
N ILE A 59 6.10 6.80 -6.81
CA ILE A 59 6.96 6.04 -5.90
C ILE A 59 8.36 6.63 -5.90
N ARG A 60 8.91 6.84 -4.71
CA ARG A 60 10.29 7.27 -4.47
C ARG A 60 10.89 6.41 -3.35
N PRO A 61 12.02 5.69 -3.53
CA PRO A 61 12.95 5.64 -4.65
C PRO A 61 12.62 4.55 -5.69
N SER A 62 13.19 4.65 -6.89
CA SER A 62 13.19 3.56 -7.89
C SER A 62 14.24 2.50 -7.54
N SER A 63 13.88 1.22 -7.66
CA SER A 63 14.79 0.09 -7.40
C SER A 63 14.50 -1.04 -8.37
N LYS A 64 15.52 -1.77 -8.81
CA LYS A 64 15.38 -2.90 -9.76
C LYS A 64 14.36 -3.94 -9.30
N VAL A 65 14.32 -4.22 -7.99
CA VAL A 65 13.35 -5.14 -7.38
C VAL A 65 11.92 -4.63 -7.54
N ILE A 66 11.68 -3.33 -7.32
CA ILE A 66 10.35 -2.71 -7.46
C ILE A 66 9.91 -2.78 -8.93
N ILE A 67 10.79 -2.42 -9.86
CA ILE A 67 10.50 -2.46 -11.30
C ILE A 67 10.11 -3.88 -11.74
N LYS A 68 10.87 -4.90 -11.32
CA LYS A 68 10.56 -6.30 -11.63
C LYS A 68 9.26 -6.77 -10.96
N PHE A 69 8.99 -6.36 -9.73
CA PHE A 69 7.73 -6.67 -9.04
C PHE A 69 6.52 -6.05 -9.76
N LEU A 70 6.62 -4.77 -10.14
CA LEU A 70 5.59 -4.08 -10.92
C LEU A 70 5.39 -4.74 -12.30
N THR A 71 6.48 -5.21 -12.93
CA THR A 71 6.38 -5.96 -14.19
C THR A 71 5.54 -7.23 -14.02
N VAL A 72 5.70 -7.97 -12.92
CA VAL A 72 4.88 -9.15 -12.62
C VAL A 72 3.42 -8.74 -12.40
N MET A 73 3.15 -7.68 -11.63
CA MET A 73 1.78 -7.18 -11.43
C MET A 73 1.10 -6.75 -12.74
N MET A 74 1.87 -6.15 -13.66
CA MET A 74 1.40 -5.72 -14.98
C MET A 74 1.06 -6.91 -15.88
N LYS A 75 1.89 -7.97 -15.86
CA LYS A 75 1.61 -9.23 -16.60
C LYS A 75 0.27 -9.85 -16.22
N HIS A 76 -0.11 -9.78 -14.95
CA HIS A 76 -1.39 -10.29 -14.46
C HIS A 76 -2.54 -9.27 -14.56
N GLY A 77 -2.27 -8.04 -15.04
CA GLY A 77 -3.30 -7.03 -15.29
C GLY A 77 -3.88 -6.36 -14.04
N TYR A 78 -3.15 -6.34 -12.92
CA TYR A 78 -3.57 -5.64 -11.69
C TYR A 78 -3.26 -4.14 -11.75
N ILE A 79 -2.13 -3.79 -12.37
CA ILE A 79 -1.72 -2.41 -12.61
C ILE A 79 -1.71 -2.12 -14.10
N GLY A 80 -1.85 -0.85 -14.46
CA GLY A 80 -1.64 -0.39 -15.83
C GLY A 80 -0.16 -0.22 -16.15
N GLU A 81 0.11 0.70 -17.07
CA GLU A 81 1.46 1.08 -17.46
C GLU A 81 2.17 1.82 -16.31
N PHE A 82 3.49 1.68 -16.27
CA PHE A 82 4.34 2.43 -15.36
C PHE A 82 5.50 3.07 -16.11
N GLU A 83 5.85 4.28 -15.71
CA GLU A 83 6.92 5.07 -16.29
C GLU A 83 8.04 5.25 -15.27
N ILE A 84 9.27 5.08 -15.73
CA ILE A 84 10.46 5.33 -14.92
C ILE A 84 11.00 6.71 -15.31
N VAL A 85 10.94 7.65 -14.37
CA VAL A 85 11.50 9.00 -14.53
C VAL A 85 12.87 9.03 -13.87
N ASP A 86 13.89 9.45 -14.60
CA ASP A 86 15.24 9.62 -14.06
C ASP A 86 15.46 11.05 -13.55
N ASP A 87 15.87 11.17 -12.30
CA ASP A 87 16.22 12.45 -11.65
C ASP A 87 17.72 12.55 -11.33
N HIS A 88 18.55 11.68 -11.90
CA HIS A 88 19.99 11.55 -11.60
C HIS A 88 20.32 11.21 -10.13
N ARG A 89 19.31 10.93 -9.31
CA ARG A 89 19.44 10.52 -7.90
C ARG A 89 19.06 9.06 -7.73
N ASN A 90 17.80 8.80 -7.38
CA ASN A 90 17.30 7.44 -7.14
C ASN A 90 16.12 7.09 -8.05
N GLY A 91 15.87 7.90 -9.08
CA GLY A 91 14.70 7.79 -9.96
C GLY A 91 13.36 7.88 -9.23
N LYS A 92 12.30 8.03 -10.02
CA LYS A 92 10.91 7.96 -9.58
C LYS A 92 10.17 7.01 -10.49
N ILE A 93 9.13 6.38 -9.97
CA ILE A 93 8.25 5.53 -10.77
C ILE A 93 6.84 6.11 -10.68
N VAL A 94 6.25 6.42 -11.82
CA VAL A 94 4.83 6.76 -11.93
C VAL A 94 4.10 5.49 -12.33
N VAL A 95 3.14 5.05 -11.50
CA VAL A 95 2.35 3.84 -11.77
C VAL A 95 0.91 4.26 -11.99
N ASN A 96 0.33 3.82 -13.11
CA ASN A 96 -1.08 4.01 -13.41
C ASN A 96 -1.89 2.87 -12.78
N LEU A 97 -2.92 3.25 -12.03
CA LEU A 97 -3.78 2.36 -11.27
C LEU A 97 -5.10 2.14 -12.01
N THR A 98 -5.53 0.88 -12.08
CA THR A 98 -6.77 0.48 -12.77
C THR A 98 -7.93 0.28 -11.78
N GLY A 99 -7.67 0.21 -10.47
CA GLY A 99 -8.70 -0.03 -9.45
C GLY A 99 -9.03 -1.51 -9.21
N ARG A 100 -8.26 -2.44 -9.78
CA ARG A 100 -8.47 -3.90 -9.61
C ARG A 100 -7.74 -4.48 -8.40
N LEU A 101 -6.75 -3.76 -7.86
CA LEU A 101 -5.91 -4.24 -6.77
C LEU A 101 -6.62 -4.07 -5.42
N ASN A 102 -6.82 -5.17 -4.69
CA ASN A 102 -7.41 -5.12 -3.36
C ASN A 102 -6.32 -4.88 -2.29
N LYS A 103 -5.30 -5.75 -2.27
CA LYS A 103 -4.20 -5.68 -1.33
C LYS A 103 -2.89 -6.15 -1.96
N CYS A 104 -1.86 -5.34 -1.81
CA CYS A 104 -0.48 -5.75 -2.02
C CYS A 104 0.33 -5.60 -0.73
N GLY A 105 1.27 -6.51 -0.51
CA GLY A 105 2.09 -6.53 0.69
C GLY A 105 3.43 -7.21 0.46
N VAL A 106 4.45 -6.74 1.20
CA VAL A 106 5.75 -7.41 1.31
C VAL A 106 5.73 -8.29 2.55
N ILE A 107 6.34 -9.46 2.46
CA ILE A 107 6.54 -10.34 3.61
C ILE A 107 7.93 -10.09 4.17
N SER A 108 7.99 -9.88 5.48
CA SER A 108 9.22 -9.62 6.21
C SER A 108 9.23 -10.49 7.47
N PRO A 109 10.30 -11.27 7.74
CA PRO A 109 11.51 -11.47 6.93
C PRO A 109 11.28 -12.26 5.63
N ARG A 110 12.26 -12.26 4.72
CA ARG A 110 12.18 -13.01 3.44
C ARG A 110 12.52 -14.49 3.66
N PHE A 111 11.49 -15.29 3.94
CA PHE A 111 11.61 -16.73 4.14
C PHE A 111 12.02 -17.48 2.86
N ASP A 112 12.83 -18.51 3.03
CA ASP A 112 13.15 -19.49 1.99
C ASP A 112 12.00 -20.47 1.82
N ILE A 113 11.61 -20.72 0.58
CA ILE A 113 10.51 -21.60 0.19
C ILE A 113 11.05 -22.68 -0.74
N ALA A 114 10.96 -23.92 -0.28
CA ALA A 114 11.12 -25.09 -1.12
C ALA A 114 9.85 -25.37 -1.93
N MET A 115 9.98 -26.04 -3.07
CA MET A 115 8.85 -26.40 -3.95
C MET A 115 7.70 -27.10 -3.20
N ARG A 116 8.04 -27.99 -2.26
CA ARG A 116 7.08 -28.73 -1.43
C ARG A 116 6.24 -27.84 -0.50
N ASP A 117 6.79 -26.72 -0.06
CA ASP A 117 6.16 -25.85 0.94
C ASP A 117 5.38 -24.69 0.27
N MET A 118 5.45 -24.56 -1.05
CA MET A 118 4.78 -23.50 -1.81
C MET A 118 3.26 -23.51 -1.60
N GLU A 119 2.63 -24.68 -1.56
CA GLU A 119 1.16 -24.80 -1.37
C GLU A 119 0.70 -24.33 0.01
N LYS A 120 1.52 -24.56 1.05
CA LYS A 120 1.24 -24.09 2.40
C LYS A 120 1.22 -22.56 2.42
N TRP A 121 2.20 -21.93 1.78
CA TRP A 121 2.27 -20.46 1.68
C TRP A 121 1.13 -19.86 0.86
N THR A 122 0.77 -20.47 -0.27
CA THR A 122 -0.38 -20.04 -1.08
C THR A 122 -1.67 -20.09 -0.26
N THR A 123 -1.92 -21.18 0.47
CA THR A 123 -3.14 -21.36 1.27
C THR A 123 -3.22 -20.38 2.46
N ASN A 124 -2.08 -20.02 3.05
CA ASN A 124 -2.04 -19.13 4.21
C ASN A 124 -2.16 -17.64 3.84
N LEU A 125 -1.65 -17.26 2.67
CA LEU A 125 -1.51 -15.84 2.29
C LEU A 125 -2.57 -15.37 1.30
N LEU A 126 -3.01 -16.24 0.40
CA LEU A 126 -4.00 -15.90 -0.62
C LEU A 126 -5.41 -16.22 -0.12
N PRO A 127 -6.42 -15.42 -0.51
CA PRO A 127 -7.80 -15.66 -0.11
C PRO A 127 -8.41 -16.90 -0.81
N SER A 128 -7.92 -17.26 -1.99
CA SER A 128 -8.36 -18.43 -2.75
C SER A 128 -7.22 -18.96 -3.61
N ARG A 129 -7.28 -20.24 -4.01
CA ARG A 129 -6.27 -20.87 -4.90
C ARG A 129 -6.32 -20.30 -6.32
N GLN A 130 -7.45 -19.75 -6.74
CA GLN A 130 -7.65 -19.19 -8.08
C GLN A 130 -7.38 -17.68 -8.14
N PHE A 131 -7.16 -17.03 -6.99
CA PHE A 131 -7.08 -15.58 -6.93
C PHE A 131 -5.90 -15.10 -6.10
N GLY A 132 -5.11 -14.23 -6.72
CA GLY A 132 -3.91 -13.66 -6.14
C GLY A 132 -2.64 -14.40 -6.55
N PHE A 133 -1.53 -13.71 -6.42
CA PHE A 133 -0.23 -14.23 -6.80
C PHE A 133 0.78 -13.99 -5.69
N LEU A 134 1.57 -15.02 -5.44
CA LEU A 134 2.75 -14.94 -4.61
C LEU A 134 3.97 -14.66 -5.48
N VAL A 135 4.76 -13.66 -5.10
CA VAL A 135 5.99 -13.27 -5.82
C VAL A 135 7.21 -13.79 -5.07
N LEU A 136 8.07 -14.49 -5.80
CA LEU A 136 9.26 -15.14 -5.30
C LEU A 136 10.50 -14.59 -6.02
N THR A 137 11.63 -14.53 -5.31
CA THR A 137 12.96 -14.41 -5.91
C THR A 137 13.54 -15.81 -6.06
N THR A 138 13.65 -16.29 -7.28
CA THR A 138 14.31 -17.56 -7.60
C THR A 138 15.65 -17.28 -8.28
N SER A 139 16.43 -18.32 -8.55
CA SER A 139 17.67 -18.21 -9.34
C SER A 139 17.43 -17.66 -10.76
N GLY A 140 16.23 -17.89 -11.32
CA GLY A 140 15.81 -17.36 -12.63
C GLY A 140 15.28 -15.93 -12.59
N GLY A 141 15.31 -15.26 -11.43
CA GLY A 141 14.82 -13.90 -11.24
C GLY A 141 13.54 -13.81 -10.41
N ILE A 142 12.90 -12.64 -10.46
CA ILE A 142 11.64 -12.40 -9.74
C ILE A 142 10.48 -12.86 -10.62
N MET A 143 9.69 -13.80 -10.11
CA MET A 143 8.57 -14.41 -10.81
C MET A 143 7.44 -14.75 -9.85
N ASP A 144 6.27 -15.07 -10.39
CA ASP A 144 5.14 -15.59 -9.66
C ASP A 144 5.33 -17.07 -9.30
N HIS A 145 4.56 -17.53 -8.33
CA HIS A 145 4.59 -18.92 -7.88
C HIS A 145 4.10 -19.95 -8.92
N GLU A 146 3.27 -19.58 -9.89
CA GLU A 146 2.84 -20.50 -10.95
C GLU A 146 3.97 -20.71 -11.98
N GLU A 147 4.65 -19.64 -12.37
CA GLU A 147 5.87 -19.70 -13.19
C GLU A 147 7.00 -20.46 -12.46
N ALA A 148 7.18 -20.21 -11.16
CA ALA A 148 8.15 -20.95 -10.35
C ALA A 148 7.84 -22.46 -10.31
N ARG A 149 6.55 -22.82 -10.20
CA ARG A 149 6.12 -24.22 -10.22
C ARG A 149 6.40 -24.90 -11.57
N ARG A 150 6.10 -24.22 -12.68
CA ARG A 150 6.38 -24.72 -14.05
C ARG A 150 7.87 -24.96 -14.29
N LYS A 151 8.72 -24.13 -13.71
CA LYS A 151 10.18 -24.23 -13.84
C LYS A 151 10.82 -25.15 -12.78
N HIS A 152 10.03 -25.68 -11.85
CA HIS A 152 10.52 -26.45 -10.70
C HIS A 152 11.57 -25.71 -9.85
N LEU A 153 11.42 -24.40 -9.68
CA LEU A 153 12.34 -23.56 -8.92
C LEU A 153 11.75 -23.13 -7.58
N GLY A 154 12.52 -23.34 -6.51
CA GLY A 154 12.30 -22.71 -5.21
C GLY A 154 12.91 -21.30 -5.15
N GLY A 155 12.73 -20.62 -4.02
CA GLY A 155 13.30 -19.30 -3.84
C GLY A 155 12.90 -18.63 -2.53
N LYS A 156 13.15 -17.33 -2.44
CA LYS A 156 12.76 -16.50 -1.29
C LYS A 156 11.46 -15.77 -1.56
N ILE A 157 10.58 -15.71 -0.57
CA ILE A 157 9.34 -14.93 -0.67
C ILE A 157 9.64 -13.44 -0.65
N LEU A 158 9.06 -12.69 -1.58
CA LEU A 158 9.10 -11.23 -1.57
C LEU A 158 7.79 -10.67 -1.02
N GLY A 159 6.67 -11.12 -1.55
CA GLY A 159 5.39 -10.55 -1.22
C GLY A 159 4.25 -11.21 -1.97
N PHE A 160 3.08 -10.62 -1.84
CA PHE A 160 1.85 -11.08 -2.47
C PHE A 160 1.06 -9.88 -2.97
N PHE A 161 0.21 -10.13 -3.96
CA PHE A 161 -0.80 -9.19 -4.40
C PHE A 161 -2.05 -9.95 -4.84
N PHE A 162 -3.20 -9.33 -4.60
CA PHE A 162 -4.52 -9.76 -5.04
C PHE A 162 -5.48 -8.59 -5.01
#